data_AF-A0A7Y2M168-F1
#
_entry.id   AF-A0A7Y2M168-F1
#
_cell.length_a   1.000
_cell.length_b   1.000
_cell.length_c   1.000
_cell.angle_alpha   90.00
_cell.angle_beta   90.00
_cell.angle_gamma   90.00
#
_symmetry.space_group_name_H-M   'P 1'
#
loop_
_entity.id
_entity.type
_entity.pdbx_description
1 polymer ?
#
loop_
_entity_poly.entity_id
_entity_poly.type
_entity_poly.pdbx_seq_one_letter_code
_entity_poly.pdbx_strand_id
1 'polypeptide(L)'
;MLVVYPGVRAGASWAPWMLRLVDLVVLAAPLVLAALVAWRVAANPEGRAGGIRRWAPVDIVLGVCVGGVVRAIVELVQPTTGTLEGPLTAGPAPGRIAAAVVLVAGVAAVSPVVEEVFFRGVLQQALTDHLGGLGRVAAASTAIVVSTAAFVALHVLPGGAVVPVGLVVGSAGVGVGAGILLAVTGRLSGAIVTHVVFNGSGILLLMV
;
A
#
# COMPACT_ATOMS: atom_id res chain seq x y z
N MET A 1 -12.16 0.08 1.29
CA MET A 1 -13.13 -1.03 1.47
C MET A 1 -12.36 -2.17 2.14
N LEU A 2 -12.73 -2.60 3.35
CA LEU A 2 -12.08 -3.74 4.00
C LEU A 2 -12.60 -5.02 3.35
N VAL A 3 -11.70 -5.82 2.77
CA VAL A 3 -12.02 -7.15 2.27
C VAL A 3 -12.38 -8.02 3.47
N VAL A 4 -13.66 -8.32 3.61
CA VAL A 4 -14.13 -9.25 4.64
C VAL A 4 -13.93 -10.66 4.09
N TYR A 5 -13.13 -11.47 4.77
CA TYR A 5 -13.03 -12.92 4.49
C TYR A 5 -14.06 -13.67 5.34
N PRO A 6 -15.29 -13.92 4.83
CA PRO A 6 -16.37 -14.53 5.62
C PRO A 6 -15.98 -15.91 6.17
N GLY A 7 -15.13 -16.66 5.47
CA GLY A 7 -14.67 -17.99 5.91
C GLY A 7 -13.81 -17.98 7.18
N VAL A 8 -13.01 -16.92 7.42
CA VAL A 8 -12.14 -16.82 8.61
C VAL A 8 -12.93 -16.38 9.85
N ARG A 9 -14.10 -15.78 9.64
CA ARG A 9 -14.95 -15.19 10.69
C ARG A 9 -16.13 -16.07 11.09
N ALA A 10 -16.35 -17.19 10.40
CA ALA A 10 -17.51 -18.04 10.60
C ALA A 10 -17.56 -18.56 12.05
N GLY A 11 -18.55 -18.09 12.82
CA GLY A 11 -18.79 -18.52 14.22
C GLY A 11 -17.99 -17.78 15.30
N ALA A 12 -17.17 -16.78 14.95
CA ALA A 12 -16.34 -16.07 15.93
C ALA A 12 -17.06 -14.86 16.57
N SER A 13 -17.32 -14.91 17.87
CA SER A 13 -17.83 -13.78 18.66
C SER A 13 -16.69 -12.89 19.19
N TRP A 14 -15.77 -12.47 18.32
CA TRP A 14 -14.58 -11.71 18.71
C TRP A 14 -14.84 -10.21 18.80
N ALA A 15 -14.02 -9.52 19.60
CA ALA A 15 -14.06 -8.07 19.66
C ALA A 15 -13.75 -7.46 18.28
N PRO A 16 -14.38 -6.33 17.90
CA PRO A 16 -14.22 -5.73 16.57
C PRO A 16 -12.76 -5.49 16.15
N TRP A 17 -11.89 -5.08 17.07
CA TRP A 17 -10.47 -4.84 16.79
C TRP A 17 -9.71 -6.13 16.42
N MET A 18 -10.09 -7.29 16.99
CA MET A 18 -9.49 -8.58 16.65
C MET A 18 -9.87 -8.98 15.23
N LEU A 19 -11.13 -8.76 14.85
CA LEU A 19 -11.60 -9.03 13.48
C LEU A 19 -10.86 -8.16 12.44
N ARG A 20 -10.54 -6.90 12.78
CA ARG A 20 -9.74 -6.02 11.91
C ARG A 20 -8.28 -6.46 11.83
N LEU A 21 -7.69 -6.85 12.96
CA LEU A 21 -6.32 -7.33 13.00
C LEU A 21 -6.16 -8.61 12.17
N VAL A 22 -7.13 -9.52 12.25
CA VAL A 22 -7.13 -10.77 11.47
C VAL A 22 -7.23 -10.49 9.97
N ASP A 23 -8.12 -9.59 9.53
CA ASP A 23 -8.17 -9.20 8.11
C ASP A 23 -6.82 -8.63 7.65
N LEU A 24 -6.20 -7.76 8.45
CA LEU A 24 -4.90 -7.15 8.15
C LEU A 24 -3.82 -8.23 7.99
N VAL A 25 -3.76 -9.16 8.95
CA VAL A 25 -2.78 -10.26 8.92
C VAL A 25 -3.01 -11.18 7.73
N VAL A 26 -4.26 -11.57 7.46
CA VAL A 26 -4.59 -12.46 6.33
C VAL A 26 -4.23 -11.82 4.99
N LEU A 27 -4.46 -10.52 4.82
CA LEU A 27 -4.08 -9.78 3.61
C LEU A 27 -2.57 -9.57 3.50
N ALA A 28 -1.90 -9.26 4.60
CA ALA A 28 -0.46 -8.97 4.60
C ALA A 28 0.41 -10.24 4.53
N ALA A 29 -0.03 -11.36 5.10
CA ALA A 29 0.78 -12.56 5.25
C ALA A 29 1.34 -13.10 3.92
N PRO A 30 0.58 -13.20 2.81
CA PRO A 30 1.13 -13.63 1.53
C PRO A 30 2.22 -12.69 1.00
N LEU A 31 2.04 -11.37 1.15
CA LEU A 31 3.01 -10.36 0.71
C LEU A 31 4.30 -10.44 1.54
N VAL A 32 4.16 -10.54 2.86
CA VAL A 32 5.29 -10.71 3.79
C VAL A 32 6.03 -12.00 3.50
N LEU A 33 5.32 -13.13 3.35
CA LEU A 33 5.94 -14.41 3.05
C LEU A 33 6.71 -14.37 1.72
N ALA A 34 6.10 -13.81 0.67
CA ALA A 34 6.76 -13.68 -0.62
C ALA A 34 8.00 -12.76 -0.54
N ALA A 35 7.93 -11.68 0.24
CA ALA A 35 9.08 -10.81 0.47
C ALA A 35 10.22 -11.51 1.24
N LEU A 36 9.88 -12.29 2.28
CA LEU A 36 10.84 -13.08 3.05
C LEU A 36 11.49 -14.17 2.19
N VAL A 37 10.71 -14.87 1.36
CA VAL A 37 11.22 -15.89 0.44
C VAL A 37 12.14 -15.24 -0.60
N ALA A 38 11.72 -14.13 -1.20
CA ALA A 38 12.56 -13.40 -2.15
C ALA A 38 13.89 -12.96 -1.53
N TRP A 39 13.85 -12.44 -0.29
CA TRP A 39 15.06 -12.07 0.44
C TRP A 39 15.97 -13.26 0.73
N ARG A 40 15.40 -14.43 1.06
CA ARG A 40 16.15 -15.67 1.31
C ARG A 40 16.77 -16.26 0.04
N VAL A 41 16.06 -16.20 -1.08
CA VAL A 41 16.48 -16.77 -2.36
C VAL A 41 17.44 -15.85 -3.11
N ALA A 42 17.31 -14.54 -2.94
CA ALA A 42 18.23 -13.57 -3.51
C ALA A 42 19.63 -13.79 -2.91
N ALA A 43 20.50 -14.46 -3.67
CA ALA A 43 21.88 -14.76 -3.33
C ALA A 43 22.78 -13.50 -3.39
N ASN A 44 22.37 -12.41 -2.74
CA ASN A 44 23.06 -11.12 -2.79
C ASN A 44 23.42 -10.63 -1.37
N PRO A 45 24.71 -10.71 -0.96
CA PRO A 45 25.18 -10.30 0.37
C PRO A 45 25.03 -8.80 0.67
N GLU A 46 24.75 -7.97 -0.35
CA GLU A 46 24.86 -6.51 -0.27
C GLU A 46 23.53 -5.78 0.01
N GLY A 47 22.46 -6.50 0.37
CA GLY A 47 21.17 -5.87 0.68
C GLY A 47 20.48 -5.18 -0.52
N ARG A 48 20.95 -5.46 -1.74
CA ARG A 48 20.40 -4.94 -3.00
C ARG A 48 19.01 -5.51 -3.34
N ALA A 49 18.65 -6.67 -2.79
CA ALA A 49 17.41 -7.40 -3.08
C ALA A 49 16.12 -6.82 -2.45
N GLY A 50 16.05 -5.50 -2.28
CA GLY A 50 14.91 -4.88 -1.60
C GLY A 50 14.80 -3.36 -1.72
N GLY A 51 15.75 -2.68 -2.39
CA GLY A 51 15.76 -1.21 -2.47
C GLY A 51 15.88 -0.50 -1.12
N ILE A 52 16.21 -1.23 -0.04
CA ILE A 52 16.42 -0.71 1.31
C ILE A 52 17.82 -0.08 1.37
N ARG A 53 18.03 0.96 0.57
CA ARG A 53 19.15 1.88 0.72
C ARG A 53 18.86 2.88 1.85
N ARG A 54 19.90 3.54 2.34
CA ARG A 54 19.81 4.50 3.45
C ARG A 54 18.71 5.54 3.20
N TRP A 55 17.87 5.77 4.21
CA TRP A 55 16.87 6.83 4.23
C TRP A 55 17.51 8.19 3.95
N ALA A 56 16.89 9.00 3.11
CA ALA A 56 17.29 10.39 2.92
C ALA A 56 16.13 11.34 3.24
N PRO A 57 16.36 12.48 3.91
CA PRO A 57 15.30 13.46 4.19
C PRO A 57 14.56 13.95 2.94
N VAL A 58 15.24 14.03 1.80
CA VAL A 58 14.62 14.39 0.52
C VAL A 58 13.53 13.41 0.09
N ASP A 59 13.59 12.15 0.51
CA ASP A 59 12.56 11.15 0.20
C ASP A 59 11.24 11.48 0.90
N ILE A 60 11.30 12.13 2.07
CA ILE A 60 10.09 12.60 2.77
C ILE A 60 9.41 13.68 1.93
N VAL A 61 10.17 14.66 1.47
CA VAL A 61 9.64 15.78 0.66
C VAL A 61 9.05 15.24 -0.64
N LEU A 62 9.81 14.44 -1.39
CA LEU A 62 9.33 13.83 -2.63
C LEU A 62 8.10 12.95 -2.40
N GLY A 63 8.15 12.12 -1.35
CA GLY A 63 7.06 11.23 -0.98
C GLY A 63 5.78 11.99 -0.67
N VAL A 64 5.87 13.03 0.17
CA VAL A 64 4.74 13.91 0.53
C VAL A 64 4.18 14.61 -0.69
N CYS A 65 5.02 15.17 -1.56
CA CYS A 65 4.58 15.84 -2.77
C CYS A 65 3.82 14.87 -3.70
N VAL A 66 4.39 13.70 -3.99
CA VAL A 66 3.74 12.71 -4.87
C VAL A 66 2.45 12.19 -4.25
N GLY A 67 2.45 11.83 -2.97
CA GLY A 67 1.27 11.34 -2.26
C GLY A 67 0.14 12.38 -2.22
N GLY A 68 0.48 13.64 -1.97
CA GLY A 68 -0.45 14.77 -1.99
C GLY A 68 -1.02 15.04 -3.38
N VAL A 69 -0.19 15.00 -4.43
CA VAL A 69 -0.65 15.16 -5.83
C VAL A 69 -1.62 14.04 -6.21
N VAL A 70 -1.27 12.78 -5.92
CA VAL A 70 -2.15 11.64 -6.20
C VAL A 70 -3.47 11.79 -5.43
N ARG A 71 -3.42 12.23 -4.16
CA ARG A 71 -4.63 12.48 -3.40
C ARG A 71 -5.48 13.57 -4.03
N ALA A 72 -4.89 14.69 -4.41
CA ALA A 72 -5.60 15.78 -5.08
C ALA A 72 -6.28 15.30 -6.38
N ILE A 73 -5.59 14.48 -7.18
CA ILE A 73 -6.17 13.89 -8.40
C ILE A 73 -7.38 13.00 -8.06
N VAL A 74 -7.29 12.18 -7.02
CA VAL A 74 -8.43 11.37 -6.58
C VAL A 74 -9.61 12.24 -6.16
N GLU A 75 -9.37 13.33 -5.42
CA GLU A 75 -10.44 14.25 -5.02
C GLU A 75 -11.10 14.96 -6.20
N LEU A 76 -10.35 15.26 -7.27
CA LEU A 76 -10.92 15.85 -8.48
C LEU A 76 -11.84 14.87 -9.24
N VAL A 77 -11.53 13.57 -9.21
CA VAL A 77 -12.28 12.55 -9.96
C VAL A 77 -13.43 11.97 -9.14
N GLN A 78 -13.22 11.77 -7.84
CA GLN A 78 -14.19 11.23 -6.92
C GLN A 78 -14.02 11.88 -5.54
N PRO A 79 -14.64 13.07 -5.33
CA PRO A 79 -14.56 13.78 -4.07
C PRO A 79 -14.96 12.90 -2.90
N THR A 80 -14.18 12.99 -1.83
CA THR A 80 -14.48 12.33 -0.56
C THR A 80 -15.75 12.93 0.02
N THR A 81 -16.76 12.08 0.18
CA THR A 81 -18.04 12.44 0.77
C THR A 81 -18.32 11.50 1.95
N GLY A 82 -18.83 12.05 3.05
CA GLY A 82 -19.13 11.31 4.27
C GLY A 82 -18.05 11.42 5.35
N THR A 83 -18.32 10.80 6.49
CA THR A 83 -17.50 10.88 7.70
C THR A 83 -17.16 9.47 8.21
N LEU A 84 -16.08 9.33 8.97
CA LEU A 84 -15.68 8.08 9.66
C LEU A 84 -16.61 7.72 10.84
N GLU A 85 -17.83 8.25 10.88
CA GLU A 85 -18.77 8.07 11.99
C GLU A 85 -19.01 6.59 12.32
N GLY A 86 -19.20 5.70 11.33
CA GLY A 86 -19.49 4.29 11.60
C GLY A 86 -18.44 3.55 12.47
N PRO A 87 -17.18 3.40 12.01
CA PRO A 87 -16.14 2.68 12.75
C PRO A 87 -15.68 3.37 14.05
N LEU A 88 -15.82 4.70 14.14
CA LEU A 88 -15.35 5.47 15.30
C LEU A 88 -16.43 5.69 16.37
N THR A 89 -17.72 5.60 16.02
CA THR A 89 -18.83 5.87 16.95
C THR A 89 -19.61 4.61 17.37
N ALA A 90 -19.48 3.47 16.69
CA ALA A 90 -20.26 2.26 17.03
C ALA A 90 -19.64 1.39 18.15
N GLY A 91 -20.35 1.18 19.26
CA GLY A 91 -19.98 0.27 20.37
C GLY A 91 -19.47 0.93 21.68
N PRO A 92 -19.10 0.15 22.71
CA PRO A 92 -18.60 0.69 23.99
C PRO A 92 -17.19 1.31 23.87
N ALA A 93 -16.95 2.40 24.62
CA ALA A 93 -15.82 3.32 24.41
C ALA A 93 -14.40 2.70 24.35
N PRO A 94 -13.99 1.78 25.24
CA PRO A 94 -12.62 1.23 25.21
C PRO A 94 -12.37 0.36 23.97
N GLY A 95 -13.36 -0.44 23.56
CA GLY A 95 -13.26 -1.31 22.38
C GLY A 95 -13.24 -0.54 21.07
N ARG A 96 -13.91 0.63 21.03
CA ARG A 96 -13.92 1.54 19.87
C ARG A 96 -12.56 2.17 19.61
N ILE A 97 -11.92 2.71 20.65
CA ILE A 97 -10.61 3.38 20.51
C ILE A 97 -9.57 2.38 20.02
N ALA A 98 -9.54 1.17 20.58
CA ALA A 98 -8.65 0.11 20.11
C ALA A 98 -8.91 -0.27 18.64
N ALA A 99 -10.17 -0.42 18.23
CA ALA A 99 -10.52 -0.73 16.85
C ALA A 99 -10.14 0.39 15.87
N ALA A 100 -10.34 1.65 16.27
CA ALA A 100 -9.94 2.83 15.52
C ALA A 100 -8.42 2.91 15.33
N VAL A 101 -7.66 2.72 16.41
CA VAL A 101 -6.19 2.74 16.38
C VAL A 101 -5.66 1.62 15.49
N VAL A 102 -6.16 0.39 15.64
CA VAL A 102 -5.75 -0.75 14.79
C VAL A 102 -6.05 -0.48 13.32
N LEU A 103 -7.24 0.07 13.03
CA LEU A 103 -7.63 0.38 11.66
C LEU A 103 -6.75 1.48 11.06
N VAL A 104 -6.59 2.61 11.76
CA VAL A 104 -5.84 3.76 11.25
C VAL A 104 -4.36 3.42 11.13
N ALA A 105 -3.74 2.85 12.17
CA ALA A 105 -2.33 2.46 12.12
C ALA A 105 -2.08 1.35 11.08
N GLY A 106 -2.99 0.39 10.97
CA GLY A 106 -2.92 -0.68 9.99
C GLY A 106 -2.96 -0.13 8.56
N VAL A 107 -4.00 0.62 8.22
CA VAL A 107 -4.25 1.10 6.85
C VAL A 107 -3.33 2.26 6.46
N ALA A 108 -3.01 3.18 7.38
CA ALA A 108 -2.22 4.36 7.07
C ALA A 108 -0.71 4.10 7.11
N ALA A 109 -0.23 3.13 7.89
CA ALA A 109 1.20 2.94 8.11
C ALA A 109 1.67 1.51 7.82
N VAL A 110 1.10 0.50 8.46
CA VAL A 110 1.62 -0.88 8.39
C VAL A 110 1.43 -1.49 7.00
N SER A 111 0.20 -1.45 6.47
CA SER A 111 -0.13 -1.99 5.15
C SER A 111 0.70 -1.32 4.04
N PRO A 112 0.78 0.02 3.94
CA PRO A 112 1.64 0.69 2.97
C PRO A 112 3.08 0.20 3.00
N VAL A 113 3.67 0.03 4.19
CA VAL A 113 5.05 -0.46 4.32
C VAL A 113 5.18 -1.87 3.76
N VAL A 114 4.29 -2.79 4.14
CA VAL A 114 4.31 -4.18 3.65
C VAL A 114 4.15 -4.24 2.14
N GLU A 115 3.19 -3.47 1.62
CA GLU A 115 2.88 -3.43 0.20
C GLU A 115 4.05 -2.85 -0.60
N GLU A 116 4.66 -1.73 -0.17
CA GLU A 116 5.81 -1.17 -0.87
C GLU A 116 7.03 -2.09 -0.83
N VAL A 117 7.30 -2.74 0.29
CA VAL A 117 8.38 -3.74 0.38
C VAL A 117 8.17 -4.86 -0.65
N PHE A 118 6.94 -5.36 -0.80
CA PHE A 118 6.67 -6.41 -1.78
C PHE A 118 6.69 -5.88 -3.23
N PHE A 119 5.82 -4.93 -3.56
CA PHE A 119 5.63 -4.53 -4.96
C PHE A 119 6.85 -3.80 -5.53
N ARG A 120 7.52 -2.96 -4.72
CA ARG A 120 8.59 -2.06 -5.18
C ARG A 120 9.94 -2.63 -4.76
N GLY A 121 10.04 -3.09 -3.52
CA GLY A 121 11.25 -3.75 -3.02
C GLY A 121 11.58 -5.06 -3.74
N VAL A 122 10.57 -5.90 -3.99
CA VAL A 122 10.78 -7.24 -4.56
C VAL A 122 10.37 -7.31 -6.03
N LEU A 123 9.08 -7.13 -6.33
CA LEU A 123 8.55 -7.40 -7.67
C LEU A 123 9.16 -6.47 -8.74
N GLN A 124 9.11 -5.16 -8.53
CA GLN A 124 9.65 -4.19 -9.49
C GLN A 124 11.16 -4.37 -9.71
N GLN A 125 11.93 -4.66 -8.65
CA GLN A 125 13.37 -4.87 -8.77
C GLN A 125 13.69 -6.16 -9.50
N ALA A 126 13.04 -7.27 -9.16
CA ALA A 126 13.21 -8.54 -9.86
C ALA A 126 12.88 -8.41 -11.36
N LEU A 127 11.82 -7.69 -11.71
CA LEU A 127 11.47 -7.40 -13.10
C LEU A 127 12.52 -6.51 -13.79
N THR A 128 13.00 -5.47 -13.10
CA THR A 128 14.02 -4.57 -13.67
C THR A 128 15.33 -5.32 -13.95
N ASP A 129 15.75 -6.19 -13.03
CA ASP A 129 16.95 -7.00 -13.17
C ASP A 129 16.81 -8.03 -14.30
N HIS A 130 15.68 -8.74 -14.34
CA HIS A 130 15.39 -9.74 -15.38
C HIS A 130 15.32 -9.12 -16.78
N LEU A 131 14.76 -7.91 -16.89
CA LEU A 131 14.61 -7.18 -18.15
C LEU A 131 15.82 -6.33 -18.52
N GLY A 132 16.93 -6.41 -17.76
CA GLY A 132 18.11 -5.54 -17.94
C GLY A 132 18.70 -5.57 -19.36
N GLY A 133 18.53 -6.67 -20.09
CA GLY A 133 18.96 -6.82 -21.49
C GLY A 133 18.22 -5.89 -22.48
N LEU A 134 17.07 -5.32 -22.11
CA LEU A 134 16.31 -4.38 -22.94
C LEU A 134 16.78 -2.93 -22.81
N GLY A 135 17.75 -2.66 -21.94
CA GLY A 135 18.21 -1.33 -21.59
C GLY A 135 17.45 -0.73 -20.39
N ARG A 136 18.14 0.15 -19.65
CA ARG A 136 17.70 0.62 -18.32
C ARG A 136 16.31 1.26 -18.30
N VAL A 137 16.00 2.11 -19.28
CA VAL A 137 14.72 2.83 -19.33
C VAL A 137 13.56 1.90 -19.68
N ALA A 138 13.75 1.01 -20.63
CA ALA A 138 12.74 0.02 -21.01
C ALA A 138 12.46 -0.95 -19.85
N ALA A 139 13.52 -1.50 -19.25
CA ALA A 139 13.41 -2.40 -18.10
C ALA A 139 12.64 -1.76 -16.92
N ALA A 140 13.03 -0.53 -16.55
CA ALA A 140 12.38 0.19 -15.45
C ALA A 140 10.92 0.53 -15.77
N SER A 141 10.63 1.03 -16.97
CA SER A 141 9.26 1.38 -17.39
C SER A 141 8.35 0.15 -17.38
N THR A 142 8.80 -0.97 -17.96
CA THR A 142 8.04 -2.21 -17.96
C THR A 142 7.81 -2.73 -16.54
N ALA A 143 8.84 -2.71 -15.69
CA ALA A 143 8.73 -3.13 -14.30
C ALA A 143 7.72 -2.28 -13.51
N ILE A 144 7.72 -0.95 -13.71
CA ILE A 144 6.75 -0.02 -13.08
C ILE A 144 5.33 -0.34 -13.55
N VAL A 145 5.12 -0.53 -14.84
CA VAL A 145 3.78 -0.83 -15.39
C VAL A 145 3.25 -2.14 -14.84
N VAL A 146 4.06 -3.21 -14.86
CA VAL A 146 3.64 -4.54 -14.39
C VAL A 146 3.41 -4.54 -12.87
N SER A 147 4.31 -3.94 -12.08
CA SER A 147 4.14 -3.88 -10.62
C SER A 147 2.93 -3.02 -10.23
N THR A 148 2.67 -1.92 -10.95
CA THR A 148 1.49 -1.08 -10.76
C THR A 148 0.22 -1.83 -11.12
N ALA A 149 0.19 -2.57 -12.23
CA ALA A 149 -0.97 -3.36 -12.62
C ALA A 149 -1.31 -4.42 -11.57
N ALA A 150 -0.30 -5.13 -11.04
CA ALA A 150 -0.48 -6.09 -9.95
C ALA A 150 -0.98 -5.41 -8.65
N PHE A 151 -0.44 -4.22 -8.33
CA PHE A 151 -0.87 -3.44 -7.16
C PHE A 151 -2.32 -2.95 -7.28
N VAL A 152 -2.71 -2.46 -8.47
CA VAL A 152 -4.09 -2.08 -8.76
C VAL A 152 -4.99 -3.31 -8.67
N ALA A 153 -4.60 -4.44 -9.26
CA ALA A 153 -5.34 -5.70 -9.19
C ALA A 153 -5.61 -6.12 -7.74
N LEU A 154 -4.61 -6.03 -6.85
CA LEU A 154 -4.78 -6.31 -5.42
C LEU A 154 -5.89 -5.47 -4.77
N HIS A 155 -6.04 -4.22 -5.19
CA HIS A 155 -7.03 -3.30 -4.62
C HIS A 155 -8.43 -3.45 -5.24
N VAL A 156 -8.50 -3.70 -6.55
CA VAL A 156 -9.77 -3.67 -7.29
C VAL A 156 -10.47 -5.03 -7.33
N LEU A 157 -9.73 -6.13 -7.43
CA LEU A 157 -10.32 -7.47 -7.55
C LEU A 157 -11.18 -7.85 -6.34
N PRO A 158 -10.81 -7.52 -5.08
CA PRO A 158 -11.67 -7.78 -3.94
C PRO A 158 -12.97 -6.96 -3.93
N GLY A 159 -13.04 -5.86 -4.70
CA GLY A 159 -14.24 -5.03 -4.84
C GLY A 159 -15.36 -5.66 -5.67
N GLY A 160 -15.05 -6.73 -6.43
CA GLY A 160 -16.05 -7.44 -7.25
C GLY A 160 -16.57 -6.60 -8.41
N ALA A 161 -17.88 -6.65 -8.66
CA ALA A 161 -18.50 -6.07 -9.86
C ALA A 161 -18.55 -4.52 -9.88
N VAL A 162 -18.42 -3.87 -8.72
CA VAL A 162 -18.48 -2.41 -8.61
C VAL A 162 -17.21 -1.91 -7.93
N VAL A 163 -16.35 -1.27 -8.72
CA VAL A 163 -15.09 -0.71 -8.26
C VAL A 163 -15.16 0.82 -8.33
N PRO A 164 -14.99 1.55 -7.21
CA PRO A 164 -14.96 3.00 -7.23
C PRO A 164 -13.82 3.52 -8.11
N VAL A 165 -14.09 4.52 -8.96
CA VAL A 165 -13.05 5.10 -9.84
C VAL A 165 -11.90 5.70 -9.04
N GLY A 166 -12.19 6.30 -7.88
CA GLY A 166 -11.17 6.83 -6.97
C GLY A 166 -10.22 5.75 -6.44
N LEU A 167 -10.67 4.50 -6.28
CA LEU A 167 -9.82 3.38 -5.88
C LEU A 167 -8.85 3.01 -7.02
N VAL A 168 -9.35 2.94 -8.25
CA VAL A 168 -8.51 2.63 -9.43
C VAL A 168 -7.47 3.73 -9.64
N VAL A 169 -7.90 5.00 -9.67
CA VAL A 169 -7.04 6.16 -9.89
C VAL A 169 -6.03 6.31 -8.76
N GLY A 170 -6.46 6.14 -7.51
CA GLY A 170 -5.60 6.20 -6.34
C GLY A 170 -4.53 5.11 -6.36
N SER A 171 -4.93 3.85 -6.54
CA SER A 171 -3.98 2.74 -6.58
C SER A 171 -3.00 2.84 -7.77
N ALA A 172 -3.48 3.26 -8.94
CA ALA A 172 -2.62 3.47 -10.11
C ALA A 172 -1.65 4.64 -9.88
N GLY A 173 -2.13 5.77 -9.35
CA GLY A 173 -1.33 6.95 -9.07
C GLY A 173 -0.24 6.70 -8.04
N VAL A 174 -0.58 6.03 -6.92
CA VAL A 174 0.40 5.59 -5.92
C VAL A 174 1.40 4.64 -6.58
N GLY A 175 0.93 3.65 -7.35
CA GLY A 175 1.82 2.66 -7.93
C GLY A 175 2.82 3.22 -8.93
N VAL A 176 2.37 4.10 -9.83
CA VAL A 176 3.24 4.81 -10.78
C VAL A 176 4.19 5.75 -10.02
N GLY A 177 3.67 6.57 -9.12
CA GLY A 177 4.46 7.55 -8.37
C GLY A 177 5.56 6.90 -7.53
N ALA A 178 5.20 5.90 -6.73
CA ALA A 178 6.13 5.09 -5.93
C ALA A 178 7.16 4.36 -6.82
N GLY A 179 6.70 3.77 -7.92
CA GLY A 179 7.57 3.06 -8.85
C GLY A 179 8.61 3.95 -9.52
N ILE A 180 8.22 5.16 -9.94
CA ILE A 180 9.13 6.17 -10.50
C ILE A 180 10.13 6.63 -9.44
N LEU A 181 9.67 6.96 -8.22
CA LEU A 181 10.56 7.37 -7.14
C LEU A 181 11.61 6.30 -6.85
N LEU A 182 11.23 5.02 -6.79
CA LEU A 182 12.19 3.93 -6.62
C LEU A 182 13.16 3.84 -7.81
N ALA A 183 12.67 3.89 -9.05
CA ALA A 183 13.52 3.76 -10.23
C ALA A 183 14.56 4.90 -10.36
N VAL A 184 14.17 6.11 -9.95
CA VAL A 184 15.03 7.31 -10.02
C VAL A 184 15.99 7.37 -8.83
N THR A 185 15.51 7.15 -7.60
CA THR A 185 16.31 7.33 -6.39
C THR A 185 17.05 6.06 -5.98
N GLY A 186 16.57 4.89 -6.39
CA GLY A 186 17.02 3.59 -5.89
C GLY A 186 16.72 3.37 -4.40
N ARG A 187 15.76 4.12 -3.82
CA ARG A 187 15.40 4.06 -2.39
C ARG A 187 13.90 3.80 -2.22
N LEU A 188 13.56 2.89 -1.31
CA LEU A 188 12.17 2.54 -1.01
C LEU A 188 11.46 3.56 -0.11
N SER A 189 12.21 4.36 0.66
CA SER A 189 11.69 5.38 1.58
C SER A 189 10.69 6.34 0.93
N GLY A 190 10.98 6.84 -0.28
CA GLY A 190 10.09 7.76 -0.98
C GLY A 190 8.74 7.11 -1.35
N ALA A 191 8.79 5.86 -1.84
CA ALA A 191 7.60 5.07 -2.15
C ALA A 191 6.72 4.84 -0.91
N ILE A 192 7.33 4.46 0.22
CA ILE A 192 6.63 4.27 1.49
C ILE A 192 5.95 5.56 1.92
N VAL A 193 6.68 6.69 1.92
CA VAL A 193 6.11 7.98 2.32
C VAL A 193 4.96 8.39 1.40
N THR A 194 5.09 8.23 0.08
CA THR A 194 3.99 8.49 -0.87
C THR A 194 2.73 7.74 -0.50
N HIS A 195 2.83 6.44 -0.23
CA HIS A 195 1.68 5.62 0.07
C HIS A 195 1.08 5.94 1.45
N VAL A 196 1.92 6.11 2.47
CA VAL A 196 1.48 6.54 3.81
C VAL A 196 0.76 7.88 3.76
N VAL A 197 1.29 8.86 3.02
CA VAL A 197 0.67 10.18 2.88
C VAL A 197 -0.64 10.10 2.11
N PHE A 198 -0.70 9.30 1.05
CA PHE A 198 -1.94 9.09 0.29
C PHE A 198 -3.05 8.49 1.16
N ASN A 199 -2.76 7.43 1.91
CA ASN A 199 -3.76 6.80 2.79
C ASN A 199 -4.09 7.70 3.98
N GLY A 200 -3.07 8.30 4.61
CA GLY A 200 -3.24 9.17 5.76
C GLY A 200 -4.09 10.41 5.45
N SER A 201 -3.82 11.09 4.34
CA SER A 201 -4.62 12.24 3.90
C SER A 201 -6.07 11.84 3.59
N GLY A 202 -6.30 10.65 3.03
CA GLY A 202 -7.66 10.16 2.83
C GLY A 202 -8.43 9.86 4.12
N ILE A 203 -7.74 9.33 5.13
CA ILE A 203 -8.33 9.16 6.46
C ILE A 203 -8.65 10.53 7.08
N LEU A 204 -7.74 11.50 6.98
CA LEU A 204 -7.94 12.85 7.52
C LEU A 204 -9.13 13.56 6.88
N LEU A 205 -9.32 13.41 5.56
CA LEU A 205 -10.46 14.00 4.85
C LEU A 205 -11.80 13.39 5.29
N LEU A 206 -11.83 12.15 5.76
CA LEU A 206 -13.03 11.54 6.31
C LEU A 206 -13.29 11.91 7.78
N MET A 207 -12.40 12.68 8.41
CA MET A 207 -12.54 13.15 9.80
C MET A 207 -13.11 14.57 9.90
N VAL A 208 -13.25 15.27 8.78
CA VAL A 208 -13.75 16.65 8.69
C VAL A 208 -15.10 16.69 7.98
#